data_AF-A0A3A5I8Q5-F1
#
_entry.id   AF-A0A3A5I8Q5-F1
#
_cell.length_a   1.000
_cell.length_b   1.000
_cell.length_c   1.000
_cell.angle_alpha   90.00
_cell.angle_beta   90.00
_cell.angle_gamma   90.00
#
_symmetry.space_group_name_H-M   'P 1'
#
loop_
_entity.id
_entity.type
_entity.pdbx_description
1 polymer ?
#
loop_
_entity_poly.entity_id
_entity_poly.type
_entity_poly.pdbx_seq_one_letter_code
_entity_poly.pdbx_strand_id
1 'polypeptide(L)'
;MKKRLIFFLVGTILLITSLPLSTEMVMELIYNQKMNTEYKIANVSEGFPPTKSTFRFKGHIVEIKEAIKNEDSYVDPWGNKIGIADLSLKLDGEKIDTLKDYPIRVEEKGLNRYYGEIAYLLLEDKKSGKTQFIVLLKKTRELEKEMPNGDIVGGVPSEKLKYTLHTLDEEGNLNNQSFSFTERDALQTKLLNAGVMVPYSIGYYTDAWEFYPTIFFPLLFPFATFVVGFVLIVVFFPIRKVKK
;
A
#
# COMPACT_ATOMS: atom_id res chain seq x y z
N MET A 1 -28.90 -40.34 -13.87
CA MET A 1 -28.75 -39.73 -12.52
C MET A 1 -27.29 -39.57 -12.09
N LYS A 2 -26.44 -40.63 -12.11
CA LYS A 2 -25.03 -40.54 -11.65
C LYS A 2 -24.20 -39.42 -12.31
N LYS A 3 -24.22 -39.27 -13.64
CA LYS A 3 -23.48 -38.20 -14.34
C LYS A 3 -23.92 -36.78 -13.97
N ARG A 4 -25.23 -36.53 -13.84
CA ARG A 4 -25.75 -35.22 -13.40
C ARG A 4 -25.28 -34.90 -11.98
N LEU A 5 -25.34 -35.89 -11.09
CA LEU A 5 -24.83 -35.73 -9.73
C LEU A 5 -23.32 -35.43 -9.72
N ILE A 6 -22.52 -36.10 -10.56
CA ILE A 6 -21.08 -35.83 -10.68
C ILE A 6 -20.83 -34.38 -11.13
N PHE A 7 -21.49 -33.91 -12.19
CA PHE A 7 -21.30 -32.53 -12.67
C PHE A 7 -21.77 -31.49 -11.64
N PHE A 8 -22.87 -31.75 -10.94
CA PHE A 8 -23.32 -30.91 -9.83
C PHE A 8 -22.30 -30.84 -8.69
N LEU A 9 -21.71 -31.99 -8.32
CA LEU A 9 -20.67 -32.05 -7.28
C LEU A 9 -19.40 -31.34 -7.71
N VAL A 10 -18.95 -31.53 -8.95
CA VAL A 10 -17.82 -30.79 -9.53
C VAL A 10 -18.10 -29.29 -9.50
N GLY A 11 -19.29 -28.86 -9.95
CA GLY A 11 -19.69 -27.45 -9.92
C GLY A 11 -19.67 -26.87 -8.51
N THR A 12 -20.19 -27.62 -7.54
CA THR A 12 -20.17 -27.27 -6.11
C THR A 12 -18.74 -27.10 -5.60
N ILE A 13 -17.83 -28.02 -5.91
CA ILE A 13 -16.43 -27.94 -5.50
C ILE A 13 -15.78 -26.70 -6.11
N LEU A 14 -15.93 -26.45 -7.42
CA LEU A 14 -15.37 -25.28 -8.09
C LEU A 14 -15.89 -23.98 -7.50
N LEU A 15 -17.19 -23.90 -7.20
CA LEU A 15 -17.79 -22.71 -6.60
C LEU A 15 -17.23 -22.47 -5.18
N ILE A 16 -17.20 -23.51 -4.34
CA ILE A 16 -16.73 -23.39 -2.94
C ILE A 16 -15.24 -22.98 -2.89
N THR A 17 -14.40 -23.51 -3.79
CA THR A 17 -12.97 -23.18 -3.79
C THR A 17 -12.66 -21.80 -4.36
N SER A 18 -13.48 -21.30 -5.29
CA SER A 18 -13.26 -20.00 -5.94
C SER A 18 -13.99 -18.83 -5.28
N LEU A 19 -15.09 -19.09 -4.56
CA LEU A 19 -15.95 -18.05 -3.99
C LEU A 19 -15.22 -17.11 -3.01
N PRO A 20 -14.40 -17.58 -2.04
CA PRO A 20 -13.75 -16.69 -1.08
C PRO A 20 -12.87 -15.66 -1.78
N LEU A 21 -11.96 -16.13 -2.64
CA LEU A 21 -11.03 -15.26 -3.34
C LEU A 21 -11.72 -14.38 -4.38
N SER A 22 -12.71 -14.89 -5.11
CA SER A 22 -13.51 -14.07 -6.04
C SER A 22 -14.19 -12.92 -5.33
N THR A 23 -14.71 -13.17 -4.12
CA THR A 23 -15.42 -12.15 -3.33
C THR A 23 -14.44 -11.08 -2.85
N GLU A 24 -13.31 -11.47 -2.27
CA GLU A 24 -12.28 -10.51 -1.84
C GLU A 24 -11.77 -9.66 -2.99
N MET A 25 -11.48 -10.27 -4.15
CA MET A 25 -11.00 -9.55 -5.33
C MET A 25 -12.05 -8.60 -5.93
N VAL A 26 -13.34 -8.95 -5.88
CA VAL A 26 -14.41 -8.03 -6.28
C VAL A 26 -14.53 -6.86 -5.30
N MET A 27 -14.44 -7.13 -4.00
CA MET A 27 -14.46 -6.08 -2.98
C MET A 27 -13.27 -5.12 -3.15
N GLU A 28 -12.10 -5.65 -3.50
CA GLU A 28 -10.91 -4.88 -3.84
C GLU A 28 -11.19 -3.88 -4.98
N LEU A 29 -11.81 -4.35 -6.08
CA LEU A 29 -12.18 -3.49 -7.21
C LEU A 29 -13.20 -2.41 -6.81
N ILE A 30 -14.20 -2.77 -6.01
CA ILE A 30 -15.22 -1.82 -5.52
C ILE A 30 -14.56 -0.73 -4.68
N TYR A 31 -13.68 -1.10 -3.75
CA TYR A 31 -12.99 -0.14 -2.89
C TYR A 31 -12.01 0.72 -3.66
N ASN A 32 -11.26 0.14 -4.60
CA ASN A 32 -10.39 0.91 -5.47
C ASN A 32 -11.18 1.95 -6.28
N GLN A 33 -12.32 1.54 -6.87
CA GLN A 33 -13.20 2.46 -7.60
C GLN A 33 -13.77 3.55 -6.68
N LYS A 34 -14.23 3.18 -5.48
CA LYS A 34 -14.73 4.13 -4.48
C LYS A 34 -13.66 5.16 -4.12
N MET A 35 -12.47 4.70 -3.71
CA MET A 35 -11.38 5.59 -3.33
C MET A 35 -10.90 6.46 -4.49
N ASN A 36 -10.90 5.96 -5.74
CA ASN A 36 -10.57 6.74 -6.93
C ASN A 36 -11.65 7.75 -7.32
N THR A 37 -12.90 7.51 -6.93
CA THR A 37 -14.01 8.44 -7.12
C THR A 37 -14.00 9.53 -6.04
N GLU A 38 -13.66 9.17 -4.80
CA GLU A 38 -13.65 10.09 -3.65
C GLU A 38 -12.38 10.97 -3.61
N TYR A 39 -11.22 10.39 -3.91
CA TYR A 39 -9.94 11.07 -3.68
C TYR A 39 -9.05 11.10 -4.91
N LYS A 40 -8.39 12.24 -5.10
CA LYS A 40 -7.22 12.38 -5.96
C LYS A 40 -6.00 12.57 -5.08
N ILE A 41 -4.99 11.72 -5.28
CA ILE A 41 -3.75 11.75 -4.50
C ILE A 41 -2.60 11.95 -5.49
N ALA A 42 -1.74 12.92 -5.21
CA ALA A 42 -0.51 13.14 -5.95
C ALA A 42 0.68 12.99 -5.01
N ASN A 43 1.62 12.12 -5.37
CA ASN A 43 2.91 12.03 -4.70
C ASN A 43 3.78 13.19 -5.16
N VAL A 44 4.15 14.06 -4.24
CA VAL A 44 5.03 15.21 -4.51
C VAL A 44 6.47 14.95 -4.06
N SER A 45 6.75 13.81 -3.41
CA SER A 45 8.12 13.36 -3.15
C SER A 45 8.85 12.99 -4.42
N GLU A 46 8.14 12.45 -5.42
CA GLU A 46 8.72 11.97 -6.67
C GLU A 46 8.74 13.07 -7.74
N GLY A 47 9.91 13.28 -8.36
CA GLY A 47 10.04 14.27 -9.43
C GLY A 47 11.44 14.33 -10.05
N PHE A 48 11.50 14.82 -11.29
CA PHE A 48 12.74 15.21 -11.95
C PHE A 48 12.63 16.68 -12.41
N PRO A 49 13.43 17.61 -11.84
CA PRO A 49 14.49 17.41 -10.84
C PRO A 49 13.93 16.97 -9.47
N PRO A 50 14.77 16.36 -8.59
CA PRO A 50 14.32 15.87 -7.29
C PRO A 50 13.65 16.95 -6.44
N THR A 51 12.48 16.64 -5.87
CA THR A 51 11.73 17.58 -5.04
C THR A 51 12.53 17.91 -3.78
N LYS A 52 12.60 19.21 -3.43
CA LYS A 52 13.27 19.66 -2.21
C LYS A 52 12.59 19.06 -0.97
N SER A 53 13.36 18.79 0.09
CA SER A 53 12.83 18.33 1.38
C SER A 53 11.98 19.38 2.11
N THR A 54 12.02 20.64 1.64
CA THR A 54 11.14 21.72 2.05
C THR A 54 10.00 21.89 1.03
N PHE A 55 8.77 21.77 1.50
CA PHE A 55 7.55 21.96 0.71
C PHE A 55 6.72 23.12 1.27
N ARG A 56 6.10 23.90 0.38
CA ARG A 56 5.22 25.01 0.76
C ARG A 56 3.77 24.64 0.44
N PHE A 57 2.92 24.62 1.46
CA PHE A 57 1.50 24.35 1.31
C PHE A 57 0.69 25.49 1.94
N LYS A 58 -0.08 26.21 1.12
CA LYS A 58 -1.02 27.26 1.56
C LYS A 58 -0.42 28.31 2.53
N GLY A 59 0.87 28.62 2.38
CA GLY A 59 1.59 29.58 3.22
C GLY A 59 2.43 28.96 4.33
N HIS A 60 2.19 27.68 4.66
CA HIS A 60 2.95 26.91 5.63
C HIS A 60 4.16 26.23 4.98
N ILE A 61 5.24 26.10 5.76
CA ILE A 61 6.49 25.47 5.35
C ILE A 61 6.63 24.14 6.10
N VAL A 62 6.66 23.05 5.34
CA VAL A 62 6.95 21.71 5.89
C VAL A 62 8.34 21.28 5.44
N GLU A 63 9.20 20.89 6.38
CA GLU A 63 10.58 20.50 6.08
C GLU A 63 11.01 19.25 6.84
N ILE A 64 11.82 18.43 6.18
CA ILE A 64 12.64 17.41 6.85
C ILE A 64 14.03 17.98 7.11
N LYS A 65 14.43 18.04 8.39
CA LYS A 65 15.82 18.29 8.78
C LYS A 65 16.54 16.98 9.07
N GLU A 66 17.63 16.77 8.37
CA GLU A 66 18.49 15.60 8.48
C GLU A 66 19.70 15.90 9.39
N ALA A 67 19.98 15.00 10.32
CA ALA A 67 21.19 15.00 11.14
C ALA A 67 21.89 13.66 10.99
N ILE A 68 22.94 13.62 10.16
CA ILE A 68 23.74 12.41 9.89
C ILE A 68 24.46 12.00 11.18
N LYS A 69 24.31 10.74 11.59
CA LYS A 69 24.89 10.23 12.84
C LYS A 69 26.24 9.54 12.66
N ASN A 70 26.44 8.90 11.51
CA ASN A 70 27.69 8.22 11.19
C ASN A 70 27.96 8.37 9.68
N GLU A 71 29.23 8.53 9.31
CA GLU A 71 29.67 8.52 7.92
C GLU A 71 29.70 7.11 7.32
N ASP A 72 29.64 6.08 8.17
CA ASP A 72 29.51 4.70 7.73
C ASP A 72 28.25 4.53 6.88
N SER A 73 28.45 3.96 5.70
CA SER A 73 27.40 3.64 4.75
C SER A 73 27.49 2.19 4.32
N TYR A 74 26.37 1.60 3.94
CA TYR A 74 26.34 0.28 3.32
C TYR A 74 25.54 0.35 2.00
N VAL A 75 25.65 -0.68 1.17
CA VAL A 75 24.85 -0.79 -0.06
C VAL A 75 23.66 -1.70 0.23
N ASP A 76 22.45 -1.23 -0.04
CA ASP A 76 21.23 -2.02 0.11
C ASP A 76 21.08 -3.05 -1.03
N PRO A 77 20.11 -4.00 -0.94
CA PRO A 77 19.88 -5.00 -1.99
C PRO A 77 19.53 -4.42 -3.37
N TRP A 78 19.20 -3.13 -3.46
CA TRP A 78 18.86 -2.45 -4.70
C TRP A 78 20.01 -1.59 -5.24
N GLY A 79 21.19 -1.68 -4.63
CA GLY A 79 22.39 -0.96 -5.07
C GLY A 79 22.47 0.50 -4.58
N ASN A 80 21.58 0.94 -3.69
CA ASN A 80 21.64 2.29 -3.15
C ASN A 80 22.65 2.35 -2.01
N LYS A 81 23.45 3.43 -1.99
CA LYS A 81 24.30 3.74 -0.85
C LYS A 81 23.46 4.34 0.28
N ILE A 82 23.37 3.62 1.40
CA ILE A 82 22.56 3.97 2.57
C ILE A 82 23.44 4.46 3.71
N GLY A 83 23.10 5.63 4.24
CA GLY A 83 23.63 6.18 5.49
C GLY A 83 22.56 6.18 6.59
N ILE A 84 22.95 6.52 7.82
CA ILE A 84 22.03 6.59 8.97
C ILE A 84 21.92 8.02 9.50
N ALA A 85 20.69 8.51 9.63
CA ALA A 85 20.42 9.86 10.12
C ALA A 85 19.20 9.91 11.06
N ASP A 86 19.19 10.93 11.91
CA ASP A 86 17.96 11.37 12.58
C ASP A 86 17.23 12.35 11.65
N LEU A 87 15.94 12.10 11.40
CA LEU A 87 15.09 12.93 10.53
C LEU A 87 14.04 13.63 11.39
N SER A 88 14.05 14.96 11.40
CA SER A 88 13.08 15.78 12.12
C SER A 88 12.09 16.40 11.15
N LEU A 89 10.81 16.06 11.28
CA LEU A 89 9.73 16.73 10.56
C LEU A 89 9.41 18.04 11.28
N LYS A 90 9.37 19.14 10.52
CA LYS A 90 9.04 20.47 11.04
C LYS A 90 7.94 21.13 10.23
N LEU A 91 7.10 21.89 10.93
CA LEU A 91 6.07 22.76 10.40
C LEU A 91 6.37 24.18 10.89
N ASP A 92 6.55 25.12 9.96
CA ASP A 92 6.85 26.53 10.25
C ASP A 92 8.03 26.74 11.22
N GLY A 93 9.02 25.85 11.14
CA GLY A 93 10.23 25.85 11.96
C GLY A 93 10.11 25.10 13.30
N GLU A 94 8.89 24.82 13.75
CA GLU A 94 8.61 24.00 14.93
C GLU A 94 8.74 22.51 14.60
N LYS A 95 9.35 21.74 15.50
CA LYS A 95 9.53 20.29 15.32
C LYS A 95 8.28 19.55 15.75
N ILE A 96 7.65 18.85 14.82
CA ILE A 96 6.39 18.11 15.06
C ILE A 96 6.61 16.60 15.25
N ASP A 97 7.64 16.03 14.63
CA ASP A 97 7.97 14.60 14.80
C ASP A 97 9.45 14.31 14.53
N THR A 98 9.92 13.12 14.90
CA THR A 98 11.29 12.66 14.69
C THR A 98 11.35 11.16 14.41
N LEU A 99 12.13 10.79 13.40
CA LEU A 99 12.57 9.44 13.11
C LEU A 99 14.04 9.32 13.52
N LYS A 100 14.37 8.43 14.45
CA LYS A 100 15.73 8.27 14.97
C LYS A 100 16.45 7.09 14.31
N ASP A 101 17.68 7.33 13.88
CA ASP A 101 18.56 6.31 13.29
C ASP A 101 17.95 5.63 12.04
N TYR A 102 17.36 6.40 11.13
CA TYR A 102 16.69 5.91 9.92
C TYR A 102 17.64 5.83 8.71
N PRO A 103 17.39 4.90 7.77
CA PRO A 103 18.14 4.81 6.53
C PRO A 103 17.87 6.01 5.63
N ILE A 104 18.91 6.52 4.97
CA ILE A 104 18.82 7.56 3.95
C ILE A 104 19.67 7.19 2.74
N ARG A 105 19.18 7.46 1.52
CA ARG A 105 19.97 7.29 0.30
C ARG A 105 20.92 8.47 0.14
N VAL A 106 22.22 8.26 0.39
CA VAL A 106 23.18 9.38 0.51
C VAL A 106 23.52 10.04 -0.83
N GLU A 107 23.37 9.31 -1.93
CA GLU A 107 23.65 9.80 -3.29
C GLU A 107 22.44 10.51 -3.92
N GLU A 108 21.25 10.28 -3.36
CA GLU A 108 20.02 10.95 -3.78
C GLU A 108 19.92 12.39 -3.24
N LYS A 109 19.03 13.18 -3.84
CA LYS A 109 18.78 14.57 -3.45
C LYS A 109 17.33 14.78 -3.05
N GLY A 110 17.12 15.74 -2.15
CA GLY A 110 15.77 16.13 -1.75
C GLY A 110 15.00 14.98 -1.10
N LEU A 111 13.71 14.85 -1.41
CA LEU A 111 12.83 13.84 -0.81
C LEU A 111 13.14 12.41 -1.27
N ASN A 112 13.80 12.22 -2.42
CA ASN A 112 14.23 10.89 -2.89
C ASN A 112 15.19 10.20 -1.90
N ARG A 113 15.88 10.97 -1.06
CA ARG A 113 16.74 10.45 0.01
C ARG A 113 15.98 9.59 1.02
N TYR A 114 14.68 9.85 1.19
CA TYR A 114 13.83 9.25 2.22
C TYR A 114 12.82 8.26 1.63
N TYR A 115 13.06 7.78 0.41
CA TYR A 115 12.19 6.83 -0.28
C TYR A 115 11.86 5.62 0.60
N GLY A 116 10.58 5.28 0.71
CA GLY A 116 10.07 4.19 1.57
C GLY A 116 9.92 4.55 3.05
N GLU A 117 10.52 5.67 3.50
CA GLU A 117 10.51 6.09 4.90
C GLU A 117 9.63 7.34 5.14
N ILE A 118 9.63 8.27 4.19
CA ILE A 118 8.85 9.52 4.24
C ILE A 118 8.23 9.79 2.86
N ALA A 119 6.91 10.03 2.85
CA ALA A 119 6.20 10.47 1.66
C ALA A 119 5.44 11.78 1.90
N TYR A 120 5.56 12.70 0.95
CA TYR A 120 4.78 13.93 0.87
C TYR A 120 3.71 13.75 -0.20
N LEU A 121 2.45 13.88 0.19
CA LEU A 121 1.30 13.68 -0.70
C LEU A 121 0.39 14.90 -0.66
N LEU A 122 -0.18 15.26 -1.81
CA LEU A 122 -1.33 16.14 -1.90
C LEU A 122 -2.60 15.30 -2.06
N LEU A 123 -3.53 15.48 -1.14
CA LEU A 123 -4.85 14.83 -1.14
C LEU A 123 -5.90 15.87 -1.50
N GLU A 124 -6.74 15.56 -2.48
CA GLU A 124 -7.93 16.32 -2.82
C GLU A 124 -9.16 15.43 -2.61
N ASP A 125 -10.05 15.85 -1.72
CA ASP A 125 -11.40 15.29 -1.62
C ASP A 125 -12.23 15.85 -2.78
N LYS A 126 -12.56 14.99 -3.76
CA LYS A 126 -13.27 15.38 -4.97
C LYS A 126 -14.72 15.82 -4.71
N LYS A 127 -15.31 15.41 -3.58
CA LYS A 127 -16.67 15.78 -3.21
C LYS A 127 -16.73 17.18 -2.63
N SER A 128 -15.81 17.51 -1.73
CA SER A 128 -15.78 18.83 -1.07
C SER A 128 -14.88 19.86 -1.78
N GLY A 129 -14.00 19.41 -2.68
CA GLY A 129 -12.98 20.24 -3.32
C GLY A 129 -11.84 20.66 -2.38
N LYS A 130 -11.84 20.18 -1.13
CA LYS A 130 -10.81 20.54 -0.14
C LYS A 130 -9.51 19.79 -0.42
N THR A 131 -8.42 20.53 -0.32
CA THR A 131 -7.06 19.99 -0.44
C THR A 131 -6.40 19.88 0.93
N GLN A 132 -5.61 18.83 1.10
CA GLN A 132 -4.83 18.58 2.30
C GLN A 132 -3.42 18.18 1.90
N PHE A 133 -2.45 18.61 2.68
CA PHE A 133 -1.09 18.15 2.56
C PHE A 133 -0.81 17.07 3.60
N ILE A 134 -0.29 15.96 3.13
CA ILE A 134 -0.07 14.76 3.92
C ILE A 134 1.42 14.48 4.00
N VAL A 135 1.92 14.25 5.21
CA VAL A 135 3.23 13.64 5.44
C VAL A 135 3.02 12.27 6.08
N LEU A 136 3.42 11.22 5.36
CA LEU A 136 3.48 9.87 5.88
C LEU A 136 4.88 9.58 6.38
N LEU A 137 4.98 9.11 7.62
CA LEU A 137 6.21 8.67 8.25
C LEU A 137 6.11 7.19 8.58
N LYS A 138 7.06 6.39 8.10
CA LYS A 138 7.23 5.02 8.59
C LYS A 138 7.90 5.06 9.96
N LYS A 139 7.25 4.47 10.96
CA LYS A 139 7.73 4.40 12.35
C LYS A 139 8.46 3.10 12.67
N THR A 140 8.31 2.11 11.81
CA THR A 140 9.08 0.87 11.88
C THR A 140 10.30 0.99 10.99
N ARG A 141 11.47 1.03 11.60
CA ARG A 141 12.74 1.10 10.87
C ARG A 141 13.09 -0.25 10.27
N GLU A 142 13.47 -0.24 9.00
CA GLU A 142 14.04 -1.39 8.28
C GLU A 142 15.46 -1.06 7.83
N LEU A 143 16.38 -2.02 7.94
CA LEU A 143 17.78 -1.85 7.56
C LEU A 143 18.19 -3.03 6.68
N GLU A 144 17.58 -3.08 5.50
CA GLU A 144 17.78 -4.19 4.58
C GLU A 144 19.21 -4.25 4.06
N LYS A 145 19.80 -5.45 4.08
CA LYS A 145 21.15 -5.73 3.61
C LYS A 145 21.19 -7.05 2.88
N GLU A 146 21.92 -7.08 1.78
CA GLU A 146 22.23 -8.33 1.07
C GLU A 146 23.45 -9.00 1.72
N MET A 147 23.31 -10.28 2.05
CA MET A 147 24.34 -11.13 2.62
C MET A 147 25.19 -11.77 1.50
N PRO A 148 26.42 -12.24 1.78
CA PRO A 148 27.28 -12.86 0.76
C PRO A 148 26.70 -14.09 0.05
N ASN A 149 25.68 -14.74 0.64
CA ASN A 149 24.96 -15.86 0.07
C ASN A 149 23.74 -15.45 -0.79
N GLY A 150 23.50 -14.14 -0.96
CA GLY A 150 22.37 -13.57 -1.70
C GLY A 150 21.10 -13.38 -0.87
N ASP A 151 21.10 -13.74 0.42
CA ASP A 151 19.93 -13.54 1.29
C ASP A 151 19.78 -12.07 1.68
N ILE A 152 18.54 -11.56 1.68
CA ILE A 152 18.22 -10.23 2.20
C ILE A 152 17.80 -10.35 3.67
N VAL A 153 18.48 -9.62 4.54
CA VAL A 153 18.21 -9.55 5.99
C VAL A 153 17.88 -8.13 6.42
N GLY A 154 17.25 -7.96 7.58
CA GLY A 154 16.97 -6.63 8.16
C GLY A 154 15.64 -6.00 7.74
N GLY A 155 14.88 -6.69 6.87
CA GLY A 155 13.46 -6.40 6.64
C GLY A 155 12.61 -6.80 7.86
N VAL A 156 11.43 -6.19 7.96
CA VAL A 156 10.47 -6.40 9.05
C VAL A 156 9.17 -6.93 8.45
N PRO A 157 8.57 -7.99 9.03
CA PRO A 157 7.27 -8.48 8.56
C PRO A 157 6.22 -7.37 8.51
N SER A 158 5.40 -7.38 7.46
CA SER A 158 4.42 -6.32 7.20
C SER A 158 3.49 -6.08 8.39
N GLU A 159 3.17 -7.12 9.17
CA GLU A 159 2.29 -7.03 10.36
C GLU A 159 2.89 -6.18 11.49
N LYS A 160 4.20 -5.95 11.48
CA LYS A 160 4.91 -5.11 12.47
C LYS A 160 5.16 -3.70 11.97
N LEU A 161 4.80 -3.37 10.73
CA LEU A 161 4.97 -2.04 10.18
C LEU A 161 3.98 -1.07 10.84
N LYS A 162 4.49 0.09 11.25
CA LYS A 162 3.75 1.17 11.90
C LYS A 162 4.02 2.46 11.17
N TYR A 163 3.02 3.31 11.13
CA TYR A 163 3.06 4.58 10.41
C TYR A 163 2.44 5.70 11.24
N THR A 164 2.84 6.92 10.94
CA THR A 164 2.16 8.14 11.40
C THR A 164 1.83 9.00 10.19
N LEU A 165 0.57 9.41 10.11
CA LEU A 165 0.00 10.31 9.14
C LEU A 165 -0.11 11.70 9.78
N HIS A 166 0.56 12.69 9.22
CA HIS A 166 0.37 14.10 9.53
C HIS A 166 -0.42 14.75 8.41
N THR A 167 -1.60 15.27 8.74
CA THR A 167 -2.52 15.92 7.81
C THR A 167 -2.60 17.39 8.12
N LEU A 168 -2.17 18.22 7.18
CA LEU A 168 -2.26 19.68 7.23
C LEU A 168 -3.39 20.13 6.30
N ASP A 169 -4.41 20.77 6.85
CA ASP A 169 -5.50 21.36 6.05
C ASP A 169 -5.14 22.75 5.50
N GLU A 170 -6.06 23.34 4.71
CA GLU A 170 -5.81 24.63 4.05
C GLU A 170 -5.74 25.80 5.02
N GLU A 171 -6.34 25.64 6.21
CA GLU A 171 -6.34 26.62 7.29
C GLU A 171 -5.11 26.51 8.20
N GLY A 172 -4.27 25.50 8.00
CA GLY A 172 -3.06 25.27 8.78
C GLY A 172 -3.25 24.39 10.01
N ASN A 173 -4.42 23.76 10.20
CA ASN A 173 -4.63 22.81 11.28
C ASN A 173 -3.92 21.50 10.96
N LEU A 174 -3.13 21.05 11.93
CA LEU A 174 -2.40 19.79 11.87
C LEU A 174 -3.16 18.71 12.66
N ASN A 175 -3.53 17.62 12.00
CA ASN A 175 -4.05 16.42 12.63
C ASN A 175 -3.06 15.25 12.46
N ASN A 176 -2.86 14.47 13.50
CA ASN A 176 -1.91 13.37 13.52
C ASN A 176 -2.62 12.06 13.85
N GLN A 177 -2.39 11.03 13.05
CA GLN A 177 -2.93 9.69 13.29
C GLN A 177 -1.84 8.64 13.13
N SER A 178 -1.65 7.82 14.16
CA SER A 178 -0.76 6.65 14.08
C SER A 178 -1.59 5.39 13.84
N PHE A 179 -1.08 4.49 13.01
CA PHE A 179 -1.75 3.23 12.68
C PHE A 179 -0.72 2.12 12.42
N SER A 180 -1.15 0.87 12.63
CA SER A 180 -0.40 -0.31 12.23
C SER A 180 -0.81 -0.74 10.82
N PHE A 181 0.08 -1.45 10.12
CA PHE A 181 -0.22 -1.96 8.79
C PHE A 181 -1.48 -2.83 8.75
N THR A 182 -1.72 -3.64 9.78
CA THR A 182 -2.88 -4.55 9.86
C THR A 182 -4.19 -3.86 10.21
N GLU A 183 -4.13 -2.67 10.80
CA GLU A 183 -5.31 -1.91 11.25
C GLU A 183 -5.63 -0.74 10.31
N ARG A 184 -4.95 -0.67 9.16
CA ARG A 184 -5.11 0.43 8.20
C ARG A 184 -6.53 0.48 7.64
N ASP A 185 -7.03 1.69 7.45
CA ASP A 185 -8.28 1.92 6.72
C ASP A 185 -8.04 2.03 5.19
N ALA A 186 -9.11 2.24 4.44
CA ALA A 186 -9.04 2.35 2.99
C ALA A 186 -8.25 3.57 2.52
N LEU A 187 -8.40 4.72 3.16
CA LEU A 187 -7.65 5.93 2.77
C LEU A 187 -6.16 5.74 3.07
N GLN A 188 -5.83 5.21 4.25
CA GLN A 188 -4.46 4.88 4.66
C GLN A 188 -3.80 3.89 3.70
N THR A 189 -4.52 2.83 3.29
CA THR A 189 -4.04 1.88 2.27
C THR A 189 -3.67 2.60 0.97
N LYS A 190 -4.56 3.48 0.49
CA LYS A 190 -4.31 4.22 -0.75
C LYS A 190 -3.15 5.21 -0.62
N LEU A 191 -3.00 5.86 0.52
CA LEU A 191 -1.89 6.77 0.80
C LEU A 191 -0.55 6.02 0.88
N LEU A 192 -0.50 4.84 1.51
CA LEU A 192 0.71 4.00 1.55
C LEU A 192 1.16 3.59 0.14
N ASN A 193 0.23 3.16 -0.71
CA ASN A 193 0.51 2.85 -2.12
C ASN A 193 1.00 4.08 -2.88
N ALA A 194 0.30 5.21 -2.76
CA ALA A 194 0.66 6.44 -3.48
C ALA A 194 2.04 6.99 -3.05
N GLY A 195 2.39 6.85 -1.76
CA GLY A 195 3.67 7.28 -1.21
C GLY A 195 4.80 6.26 -1.33
N VAL A 196 4.52 5.08 -1.89
CA VAL A 196 5.49 3.97 -2.00
C VAL A 196 6.13 3.64 -0.64
N MET A 197 5.29 3.60 0.40
CA MET A 197 5.72 3.38 1.79
C MET A 197 5.91 1.90 2.14
N VAL A 198 5.60 1.04 1.17
CA VAL A 198 5.74 -0.42 1.21
C VAL A 198 6.41 -0.89 -0.08
N PRO A 199 7.20 -1.97 -0.05
CA PRO A 199 7.99 -2.41 -1.20
C PRO A 199 7.15 -3.02 -2.34
N TYR A 200 5.89 -3.32 -2.10
CA TYR A 200 4.93 -3.84 -3.06
C TYR A 200 3.59 -3.12 -2.89
N SER A 201 2.78 -3.11 -3.96
CA SER A 201 1.42 -2.58 -3.90
C SER A 201 0.57 -3.45 -2.96
N ILE A 202 -0.24 -2.81 -2.11
CA ILE A 202 -1.07 -3.48 -1.11
C ILE A 202 -2.55 -3.29 -1.42
N GLY A 203 -3.34 -4.32 -1.17
CA GLY A 203 -4.79 -4.27 -1.31
C GLY A 203 -5.48 -3.69 -0.07
N TYR A 204 -6.75 -3.34 -0.23
CA TYR A 204 -7.67 -2.97 0.83
C TYR A 204 -8.15 -4.19 1.64
N TYR A 205 -8.40 -5.31 0.95
CA TYR A 205 -8.85 -6.57 1.55
C TYR A 205 -7.90 -7.74 1.26
N THR A 206 -7.31 -7.76 0.06
CA THR A 206 -6.47 -8.87 -0.37
C THR A 206 -5.37 -8.38 -1.30
N ASP A 207 -4.16 -8.89 -1.10
CA ASP A 207 -3.00 -8.62 -1.95
C ASP A 207 -2.96 -9.59 -3.15
N ALA A 208 -4.03 -10.38 -3.36
CA ALA A 208 -4.06 -11.45 -4.35
C ALA A 208 -3.77 -10.96 -5.78
N TRP A 209 -4.17 -9.72 -6.12
CA TRP A 209 -3.89 -9.10 -7.42
C TRP A 209 -2.40 -8.93 -7.72
N GLU A 210 -1.55 -8.88 -6.70
CA GLU A 210 -0.12 -8.54 -6.81
C GLU A 210 0.78 -9.79 -6.79
N PHE A 211 0.27 -10.93 -6.31
CA PHE A 211 1.10 -12.11 -6.03
C PHE A 211 1.25 -13.10 -7.19
N TYR A 212 0.36 -13.09 -8.19
CA TYR A 212 0.31 -14.12 -9.23
C TYR A 212 0.35 -13.55 -10.66
N PRO A 213 1.55 -13.26 -11.20
CA PRO A 213 1.71 -12.81 -12.57
C PRO A 213 1.61 -14.00 -13.55
N THR A 214 0.44 -14.61 -13.67
CA THR A 214 0.21 -15.74 -14.59
C THR A 214 -1.02 -15.50 -15.45
N ILE A 215 -1.07 -16.04 -16.67
CA ILE A 215 -2.29 -15.97 -17.49
C ILE A 215 -3.49 -16.71 -16.87
N PHE A 216 -3.24 -17.59 -15.89
CA PHE A 216 -4.27 -18.35 -15.18
C PHE A 216 -4.94 -17.52 -14.06
N PHE A 217 -4.24 -16.53 -13.52
CA PHE A 217 -4.72 -15.69 -12.43
C PHE A 217 -4.73 -14.22 -12.88
N PRO A 218 -5.83 -13.48 -12.78
CA PRO A 218 -7.09 -13.82 -12.08
C PRO A 218 -8.17 -14.44 -12.99
N LEU A 219 -7.90 -14.56 -14.30
CA LEU A 219 -8.93 -14.84 -15.29
C LEU A 219 -9.51 -16.26 -15.16
N LEU A 220 -8.66 -17.30 -15.14
CA LEU A 220 -9.11 -18.69 -15.03
C LEU A 220 -9.46 -19.04 -13.58
N PHE A 221 -8.65 -18.59 -12.63
CA PHE A 221 -8.94 -18.65 -11.21
C PHE A 221 -8.71 -17.27 -10.57
N PRO A 222 -9.66 -16.75 -9.77
CA PRO A 222 -10.85 -17.45 -9.30
C PRO A 222 -12.10 -17.25 -10.19
N PHE A 223 -12.11 -16.30 -11.14
CA PHE A 223 -13.35 -15.87 -11.81
C PHE A 223 -13.97 -16.88 -12.79
N ALA A 224 -13.22 -17.41 -13.76
CA ALA A 224 -13.80 -18.41 -14.67
C ALA A 224 -14.20 -19.69 -13.93
N THR A 225 -13.40 -20.10 -12.94
CA THR A 225 -13.70 -21.23 -12.05
C THR A 225 -15.03 -21.02 -11.32
N PHE A 226 -15.26 -19.81 -10.81
CA PHE A 226 -16.51 -19.42 -10.17
C PHE A 226 -17.70 -19.52 -11.14
N VAL A 227 -17.58 -18.93 -12.33
CA VAL A 227 -18.64 -18.94 -13.36
C VAL A 227 -18.96 -20.37 -13.83
N VAL A 228 -17.94 -21.17 -14.15
CA VAL A 228 -18.12 -22.57 -14.57
C VAL A 228 -18.76 -23.39 -13.46
N GLY A 229 -18.30 -23.21 -12.21
CA GLY A 229 -18.89 -23.86 -11.04
C GLY A 229 -20.38 -23.55 -10.89
N PHE A 230 -20.74 -22.27 -11.00
CA PHE A 230 -22.13 -21.82 -10.93
C PHE A 230 -23.00 -22.40 -12.07
N VAL A 231 -22.52 -22.36 -13.31
CA VAL A 231 -23.25 -22.92 -14.47
C VAL A 231 -23.49 -24.41 -14.31
N LEU A 232 -22.50 -25.18 -13.85
CA LEU A 232 -22.65 -26.62 -13.61
C LEU A 232 -23.71 -26.90 -12.54
N ILE A 233 -23.76 -26.13 -11.46
CA ILE A 233 -24.77 -26.27 -10.41
C ILE A 233 -26.18 -26.03 -10.97
N VAL A 234 -26.37 -24.95 -11.72
CA VAL A 234 -27.69 -24.57 -12.26
C VAL A 234 -28.17 -25.59 -13.29
N VAL A 235 -27.32 -25.99 -14.25
CA VAL A 235 -27.70 -26.90 -15.34
C VAL A 235 -27.94 -28.32 -14.84
N PHE A 236 -27.16 -28.79 -13.87
CA PHE A 236 -27.22 -30.17 -13.37
C PHE A 236 -27.93 -30.31 -12.02
N PHE A 237 -28.64 -29.28 -11.59
CA PHE A 237 -29.38 -29.27 -10.33
C PHE A 237 -30.31 -30.50 -10.24
N PRO A 238 -30.24 -31.28 -9.14
CA PRO A 238 -31.01 -32.51 -9.01
C PRO A 238 -32.47 -32.22 -8.65
N ILE A 239 -33.27 -31.77 -9.62
CA ILE A 239 -34.72 -31.66 -9.44
C ILE A 239 -35.31 -33.08 -9.39
N ARG A 240 -35.84 -33.48 -8.24
CA ARG A 240 -36.77 -34.62 -8.17
C ARG A 240 -38.03 -34.20 -8.92
N LYS A 241 -38.30 -34.84 -10.07
CA LYS A 241 -39.65 -34.79 -10.66
C LYS A 241 -40.61 -35.34 -9.60
N VAL A 242 -41.46 -34.46 -9.04
CA VAL A 242 -42.62 -34.90 -8.29
C VAL A 242 -43.50 -35.63 -9.28
N LYS A 243 -43.59 -36.96 -9.17
CA LYS A 243 -44.56 -37.75 -9.95
C LYS A 243 -45.95 -37.27 -9.52
N LYS A 244 -46.70 -36.67 -10.44
CA LYS A 244 -48.16 -36.61 -10.35
C LYS A 244 -48.73 -37.98 -10.63
#